data_AF-A0A0A9DX74-F1
#
_entry.id   AF-A0A0A9DX74-F1
#
_cell.length_a   1.000
_cell.length_b   1.000
_cell.length_c   1.000
_cell.angle_alpha   90.00
_cell.angle_beta   90.00
_cell.angle_gamma   90.00
#
_symmetry.space_group_name_H-M   'P 1'
#
loop_
_entity.id
_entity.type
_entity.pdbx_description
1 polymer ?
#
loop_
_entity_poly.entity_id
_entity_poly.type
_entity_poly.pdbx_seq_one_letter_code
_entity_poly.pdbx_strand_id
1 'polypeptide(L)' 'MLTRREDGGLPLREHAAAEDVRPQPPAPPRRGFALHEMVEAFHNEGWWAGVVCGVPTEEVALPAGDGEHRPRRV' A
#
# COMPACT_ATOMS: atom_id res chain seq x y z
N MET A 1 0.28 -14.69 -9.50
CA MET A 1 0.73 -15.61 -10.54
C MET A 1 -0.31 -15.55 -11.64
N LEU A 2 -0.04 -14.77 -12.70
CA LEU A 2 -0.96 -14.54 -13.82
C LEU A 2 -1.23 -15.88 -14.50
N THR A 3 -2.26 -16.56 -14.05
CA THR A 3 -2.84 -17.72 -14.71
C THR A 3 -3.97 -17.18 -15.56
N ARG A 4 -3.92 -17.40 -16.88
CA ARG A 4 -5.11 -17.23 -17.72
C ARG A 4 -6.16 -18.15 -17.09
N ARG A 5 -7.30 -17.60 -16.67
CA ARG A 5 -8.29 -18.29 -15.81
C ARG A 5 -8.92 -19.55 -16.44
N GLU A 6 -8.51 -19.89 -17.66
CA GLU A 6 -8.99 -21.00 -18.46
C GLU A 6 -7.95 -22.15 -18.56
N ASP A 7 -6.71 -21.95 -18.08
CA ASP A 7 -5.57 -22.82 -18.38
C ASP A 7 -4.91 -23.41 -17.12
N GLY A 8 -5.63 -24.22 -16.34
CA GLY A 8 -5.04 -25.26 -15.49
C GLY A 8 -3.91 -24.90 -14.48
N GLY A 9 -3.70 -23.63 -14.13
CA GLY A 9 -2.77 -23.20 -13.08
C GLY A 9 -1.29 -23.00 -13.49
N LEU A 10 -0.94 -23.06 -14.77
CA LEU A 10 0.45 -22.79 -15.20
C LEU A 10 0.70 -21.28 -15.38
N PRO A 11 1.93 -20.78 -15.13
CA PRO A 11 2.24 -19.37 -15.33
C PRO A 11 2.24 -19.00 -16.82
N LEU A 12 1.75 -17.80 -17.14
CA LEU A 12 1.71 -17.25 -18.50
C LEU A 12 3.12 -17.11 -19.11
N ARG A 13 3.24 -17.39 -20.40
CA ARG A 13 4.44 -17.14 -21.21
C ARG A 13 4.08 -16.30 -22.43
N GLU A 14 4.88 -15.29 -22.73
CA GLU A 14 4.68 -14.40 -23.87
C GLU A 14 6.00 -13.94 -24.49
N HIS A 15 5.95 -13.46 -25.72
CA HIS A 15 7.05 -12.73 -26.35
C HIS A 15 6.87 -11.24 -26.08
N ALA A 16 7.88 -10.59 -25.50
CA ALA A 16 7.91 -9.15 -25.25
C ALA A 16 9.03 -8.49 -26.04
N ALA A 17 8.85 -7.24 -26.47
CA ALA A 17 9.95 -6.47 -27.05
C ALA A 17 10.94 -6.08 -25.95
N ALA A 18 12.21 -5.88 -26.30
CA ALA A 18 13.23 -5.52 -25.33
C ALA A 18 12.93 -4.19 -24.60
N GLU A 19 12.23 -3.27 -25.28
CA GLU A 19 11.80 -1.98 -24.73
C GLU A 19 10.66 -2.08 -23.69
N ASP A 20 9.91 -3.19 -23.70
CA ASP A 20 8.84 -3.45 -22.73
C ASP A 20 9.37 -4.10 -21.43
N VAL A 21 10.64 -4.49 -21.40
CA VAL A 21 11.27 -5.18 -20.26
C VAL A 21 12.23 -4.23 -19.54
N ARG A 22 12.04 -4.07 -18.23
CA ARG A 22 12.95 -3.31 -17.35
C ARG A 22 13.58 -4.18 -16.26
N PRO A 23 14.79 -3.85 -15.77
CA PRO A 23 15.31 -4.42 -14.54
C PRO A 23 14.38 -4.13 -13.34
N GLN A 24 14.55 -4.91 -12.27
CA GLN A 24 13.83 -4.67 -11.03
C GLN A 24 14.15 -3.27 -10.48
N PRO A 25 13.15 -2.47 -10.08
CA PRO A 25 13.38 -1.18 -9.44
C PRO A 25 14.22 -1.33 -8.15
N PRO A 26 15.04 -0.32 -7.80
CA PRO A 26 15.76 -0.33 -6.53
C PRO A 26 14.80 -0.36 -5.34
N ALA A 27 15.29 -0.84 -4.19
CA ALA A 27 14.48 -0.90 -2.98
C ALA A 27 13.98 0.50 -2.59
N PRO A 28 12.67 0.66 -2.31
CA PRO A 28 12.13 1.96 -1.95
C PRO A 28 12.63 2.40 -0.57
N PRO A 29 12.78 3.72 -0.33
CA PRO A 29 13.15 4.25 0.96
C PRO A 29 12.06 3.99 2.00
N ARG A 30 12.46 3.79 3.26
CA ARG A 30 11.54 3.60 4.39
C ARG A 30 10.97 4.95 4.83
N ARG A 31 9.97 5.46 4.11
CA ARG A 31 9.19 6.64 4.47
C ARG A 31 7.70 6.41 4.23
N GLY A 32 6.87 7.24 4.84
CA GLY A 32 5.46 7.36 4.46
C GLY A 32 5.30 8.03 3.09
N PHE A 33 4.11 7.88 2.52
CA PHE A 33 3.74 8.56 1.28
C PHE A 33 3.28 10.00 1.54
N ALA A 34 3.49 10.88 0.57
CA ALA A 34 2.94 12.23 0.57
C ALA A 34 1.66 12.31 -0.28
N LEU A 35 0.76 13.22 0.08
CA LEU A 35 -0.38 13.55 -0.77
C LEU A 35 0.11 14.01 -2.15
N HIS A 36 -0.54 13.52 -3.21
CA HIS A 36 -0.18 13.73 -4.61
C HIS A 36 1.16 13.12 -5.06
N GLU A 37 1.78 12.25 -4.27
CA GLU A 37 2.95 11.50 -4.69
C GLU A 37 2.59 10.50 -5.81
N MET A 38 3.42 10.47 -6.85
CA MET A 38 3.35 9.45 -7.91
C MET A 38 3.90 8.13 -7.38
N VAL A 39 3.12 7.05 -7.48
CA VAL A 39 3.45 5.75 -6.92
C VAL A 39 3.15 4.61 -7.89
N GLU A 40 3.73 3.45 -7.65
CA GLU A 40 3.31 2.19 -8.26
C GLU A 40 2.58 1.35 -7.20
N ALA A 41 1.31 1.01 -7.44
CA ALA A 41 0.50 0.21 -6.53
C ALA A 41 0.41 -1.24 -7.02
N PHE A 42 0.67 -2.19 -6.13
CA PHE A 42 0.48 -3.62 -6.45
C PHE A 42 -1.00 -3.99 -6.35
N HIS A 43 -1.64 -4.25 -7.49
CA HIS A 43 -3.05 -4.61 -7.58
C HIS A 43 -3.28 -5.61 -8.72
N ASN A 44 -4.18 -6.57 -8.52
CA ASN A 44 -4.50 -7.62 -9.51
C ASN A 44 -3.24 -8.26 -10.14
N GLU A 45 -2.28 -8.62 -9.29
CA GLU A 45 -1.02 -9.29 -9.66
C GLU A 45 -0.07 -8.47 -10.57
N GLY A 46 -0.23 -7.15 -10.63
CA GLY A 46 0.65 -6.24 -11.35
C GLY A 46 0.90 -4.94 -10.61
N TRP A 47 1.84 -4.15 -11.12
CA TRP A 47 2.14 -2.81 -10.63
C TRP A 47 1.47 -1.76 -11.52
N TRP A 48 0.73 -0.84 -10.90
CA TRP A 48 -0.05 0.18 -11.61
C TRP A 48 0.39 1.58 -11.18
N ALA A 49 0.61 2.47 -12.14
CA ALA A 49 0.86 3.87 -11.85
C ALA A 49 -0.37 4.51 -11.19
N GLY A 50 -0.14 5.30 -10.14
CA GLY A 50 -1.19 5.98 -9.40
C GLY A 50 -0.70 7.24 -8.70
N VAL A 51 -1.65 7.96 -8.12
CA VAL A 51 -1.43 9.18 -7.33
C VAL A 51 -2.06 9.01 -5.96
N VAL A 52 -1.31 9.33 -4.91
CA VAL A 52 -1.85 9.30 -3.53
C VAL A 52 -2.89 10.39 -3.36
N CYS A 53 -4.14 10.01 -3.09
CA CYS A 53 -5.27 10.94 -2.91
C CYS A 53 -5.65 11.18 -1.44
N GLY A 54 -5.03 10.46 -0.51
CA GLY A 54 -5.24 10.63 0.91
C GLY A 54 -4.17 9.90 1.70
N VAL A 55 -3.78 10.49 2.83
CA VAL A 55 -2.91 9.86 3.83
C VAL A 55 -3.68 9.82 5.14
N PRO A 56 -3.67 8.70 5.89
CA PRO A 56 -4.26 8.67 7.21
C PRO A 56 -3.62 9.76 8.07
N THR A 57 -4.43 10.69 8.57
CA THR A 57 -4.01 11.55 9.67
C THR A 57 -3.86 10.62 10.87
N GLU A 58 -2.68 10.58 11.48
CA GLU A 58 -2.43 9.85 12.73
C GLU A 58 -3.62 10.08 13.68
N GLU A 59 -4.40 9.04 13.98
CA GLU A 59 -5.30 9.09 15.12
C GLU A 59 -4.39 9.09 16.35
N VAL A 60 -4.05 10.28 16.83
CA VAL A 60 -3.48 10.44 18.16
C VAL A 60 -4.53 9.85 19.10
N ALA A 61 -4.33 8.61 19.52
CA ALA A 61 -5.14 8.00 20.56
C ALA A 61 -5.15 8.98 21.73
N LEU A 62 -6.27 9.68 21.90
CA LEU A 62 -6.46 10.60 23.00
C LEU A 62 -6.17 9.79 24.27
N PRO A 63 -5.31 10.28 25.20
CA PRO A 63 -5.11 9.58 26.45
C PRO A 63 -6.49 9.40 27.09
N ALA A 64 -6.85 8.14 27.38
CA ALA A 64 -8.12 7.81 28.01
C ALA A 64 -8.30 8.73 29.21
N GLY A 65 -9.34 9.58 29.14
CA GLY A 65 -9.59 10.61 30.12
C GLY A 65 -9.55 10.05 31.53
N ASP A 66 -8.81 10.75 32.37
CA ASP A 66 -8.57 10.54 33.79
C ASP A 66 -9.89 10.23 34.52
N GLY A 67 -10.12 8.94 34.74
CA GLY A 67 -11.21 8.45 35.55
C GLY A 67 -10.90 8.61 37.03
N GLU A 68 -11.77 9.36 37.70
CA GLU A 68 -12.15 9.26 39.11
C GLU A 68 -11.51 10.23 40.12
N HIS A 69 -12.09 11.43 40.20
CA HIS A 69 -12.13 12.19 41.44
C HIS A 69 -13.39 11.80 42.23
N ARG A 70 -13.30 10.77 43.07
CA ARG A 70 -14.38 10.42 44.01
C ARG A 70 -14.49 11.52 45.07
N PRO A 71 -15.62 12.23 45.21
CA PRO A 71 -15.75 13.19 46.30
C PRO A 71 -15.72 12.46 47.64
N ARG A 72 -14.94 13.00 48.59
CA ARG A 72 -14.93 12.51 49.98
C ARG A 72 -16.25 12.90 50.62
N ARG A 73 -17.05 11.92 51.04
CA ARG A 73 -18.18 12.17 51.96
C ARG A 73 -17.61 12.63 53.29
N VAL A 74 -18.11 13.78 53.76
CA VAL A 74 -18.01 14.27 55.14
C VAL A 74 -18.93 13.44 56.03
#